data_AF-A0A8T4YAR3-F1
#
_entry.id   AF-A0A8T4YAR3-F1
#
_cell.length_a   1.000
_cell.length_b   1.000
_cell.length_c   1.000
_cell.angle_alpha   90.00
_cell.angle_beta   90.00
_cell.angle_gamma   90.00
#
_symmetry.space_group_name_H-M   'P 1'
#
loop_
_entity.id
_entity.type
_entity.pdbx_description
1 polymer ?
#
loop_
_entity_poly.entity_id
_entity_poly.type
_entity_poly.pdbx_seq_one_letter_code
_entity_poly.pdbx_strand_id
1 'polypeptide(L)'
;MNDLVTVRGRKHIRLGKITFAAVEPTADSLMNDKKFVEKVKTAYRVQVELNHGWGFTVRHRGFVIRFDLQNSTGYKLPRVYEGHVLEEPKTVQLSLLEVTGL
;
A
#
# COMPACT_ATOMS: atom_id res chain seq x y z
N MET A 1 -6.60 -16.54 7.49
CA MET A 1 -6.82 -16.52 6.02
C MET A 1 -6.63 -15.09 5.55
N ASN A 2 -5.77 -14.88 4.56
CA ASN A 2 -5.50 -13.57 3.98
C ASN A 2 -6.22 -13.52 2.65
N ASP A 3 -7.21 -12.65 2.50
CA ASP A 3 -7.96 -12.56 1.25
C ASP A 3 -7.52 -11.30 0.52
N LEU A 4 -6.63 -11.49 -0.45
CA LEU A 4 -6.41 -10.51 -1.51
C LEU A 4 -7.70 -10.48 -2.33
N VAL A 5 -8.42 -9.37 -2.25
CA VAL A 5 -9.71 -9.22 -2.93
C VAL A 5 -9.59 -8.18 -4.03
N THR A 6 -10.35 -8.37 -5.10
CA THR A 6 -10.43 -7.41 -6.20
C THR A 6 -11.76 -6.69 -6.12
N VAL A 7 -11.74 -5.36 -5.99
CA VAL A 7 -12.94 -4.53 -5.92
C VAL A 7 -12.83 -3.46 -6.99
N ARG A 8 -13.81 -3.40 -7.91
CA ARG A 8 -13.83 -2.44 -9.03
C ARG A 8 -12.52 -2.43 -9.85
N GLY A 9 -11.91 -3.61 -10.03
CA GLY A 9 -10.66 -3.77 -10.78
C GLY A 9 -9.37 -3.48 -10.00
N ARG A 10 -9.46 -2.94 -8.78
CA ARG A 10 -8.30 -2.66 -7.92
C ARG A 10 -8.05 -3.77 -6.92
N LYS A 11 -6.80 -3.90 -6.46
CA LYS A 11 -6.39 -4.91 -5.48
C LYS A 11 -6.45 -4.35 -4.07
N HIS A 12 -7.04 -5.14 -3.18
CA HIS A 12 -7.21 -4.78 -1.78
C HIS A 12 -6.70 -5.89 -0.88
N ILE A 13 -6.12 -5.52 0.26
CA ILE A 13 -5.76 -6.44 1.33
C ILE A 13 -6.90 -6.44 2.35
N ARG A 14 -7.53 -7.58 2.60
CA ARG A 14 -8.57 -7.70 3.64
C ARG A 14 -8.01 -8.34 4.91
N LEU A 15 -8.26 -7.68 6.04
CA LEU A 15 -7.95 -8.18 7.39
C LEU A 15 -9.22 -8.10 8.25
N GLY A 16 -10.01 -9.17 8.24
CA GLY A 16 -11.31 -9.21 8.93
C GLY A 16 -12.29 -8.15 8.36
N LYS A 17 -12.63 -7.15 9.19
CA LYS A 17 -13.48 -6.01 8.82
C LYS A 17 -12.69 -4.79 8.31
N ILE A 18 -11.37 -4.91 8.19
CA ILE A 18 -10.49 -3.86 7.70
C ILE A 18 -10.10 -4.18 6.25
N THR A 19 -10.07 -3.15 5.41
CA THR A 19 -9.64 -3.26 4.01
C THR A 19 -8.59 -2.20 3.74
N PHE A 20 -7.47 -2.57 3.13
CA PHE A 20 -6.44 -1.66 2.66
C PHE A 20 -6.52 -1.58 1.13
N ALA A 21 -6.66 -0.38 0.59
CA ALA A 21 -6.76 -0.09 -0.84
C ALA A 21 -5.61 0.82 -1.28
N ALA A 22 -5.06 0.64 -2.47
CA ALA A 22 -4.16 1.63 -3.06
C ALA A 22 -4.97 2.65 -3.87
N VAL A 23 -4.56 3.92 -3.82
CA VAL A 23 -5.19 4.98 -4.62
C VAL A 23 -4.58 5.06 -6.02
N GLU A 24 -3.26 4.83 -6.14
CA GLU A 24 -2.57 4.81 -7.44
C GLU A 24 -2.40 3.40 -8.05
N PRO A 25 -2.53 3.25 -9.39
CA PRO A 25 -2.31 1.98 -10.09
C PRO A 25 -0.89 1.41 -9.96
N THR A 26 0.13 2.27 -9.77
CA THR A 26 1.52 1.83 -9.65
C THR A 26 1.73 0.97 -8.39
N ALA A 27 0.94 1.24 -7.34
CA ALA A 27 0.93 0.49 -6.10
C ALA A 27 0.06 -0.78 -6.11
N ASP A 28 -0.85 -0.96 -7.09
CA ASP A 28 -1.68 -2.17 -7.20
C ASP A 28 -0.83 -3.44 -7.34
N SER A 29 0.32 -3.34 -8.01
CA SER A 29 1.28 -4.44 -8.16
C SER A 29 1.86 -4.86 -6.80
N LEU A 30 2.10 -3.90 -5.90
CA LEU A 30 2.65 -4.14 -4.56
C LEU A 30 1.67 -4.88 -3.68
N MET A 31 0.37 -4.67 -3.87
CA MET A 31 -0.68 -5.40 -3.14
C MET A 31 -0.62 -6.91 -3.37
N ASN A 32 -0.01 -7.39 -4.46
CA ASN A 32 0.22 -8.82 -4.73
C ASN A 32 1.52 -9.37 -4.10
N ASP A 33 2.42 -8.50 -3.63
CA ASP A 33 3.66 -8.92 -2.99
C ASP A 33 3.39 -9.35 -1.54
N LYS A 34 3.56 -10.65 -1.27
CA LYS A 34 3.40 -11.22 0.08
C LYS A 34 4.21 -10.47 1.15
N LYS A 35 5.44 -10.05 0.86
CA LYS A 35 6.27 -9.29 1.82
C LYS A 35 5.70 -7.90 2.10
N PHE A 36 5.15 -7.24 1.08
CA PHE A 36 4.46 -5.96 1.26
C PHE A 36 3.21 -6.12 2.12
N VAL A 37 2.39 -7.14 1.82
CA VAL A 37 1.17 -7.45 2.58
C VAL A 37 1.47 -7.70 4.06
N GLU A 38 2.52 -8.46 4.38
CA GLU A 38 2.92 -8.69 5.78
C GLU A 38 3.41 -7.40 6.46
N LYS A 39 4.13 -6.52 5.76
CA LYS A 39 4.51 -5.21 6.29
C LYS A 39 3.30 -4.34 6.59
N VAL A 40 2.29 -4.30 5.70
CA VAL A 40 1.05 -3.55 5.90
C VAL A 40 0.33 -4.01 7.17
N LYS A 41 0.18 -5.32 7.37
CA LYS A 41 -0.45 -5.86 8.59
C LYS A 41 0.33 -5.53 9.85
N THR A 42 1.65 -5.68 9.79
CA THR A 42 2.52 -5.41 10.94
C THR A 42 2.45 -3.93 11.32
N ALA A 43 2.55 -3.03 10.33
CA ALA A 43 2.43 -1.59 10.56
C ALA A 43 1.04 -1.21 11.09
N TYR A 44 -0.02 -1.78 10.53
CA TYR A 44 -1.38 -1.58 11.03
C TYR A 44 -1.54 -2.03 12.49
N ARG A 45 -1.12 -3.26 12.82
CA ARG A 45 -1.22 -3.79 14.20
C ARG A 45 -0.47 -2.90 15.18
N VAL A 46 0.76 -2.49 14.83
CA VAL A 46 1.57 -1.67 15.72
C VAL A 46 1.04 -0.26 15.83
N GLN A 47 0.83 0.44 14.72
CA GLN A 47 0.56 1.88 14.75
C GLN A 47 -0.92 2.20 14.99
N VAL A 48 -1.84 1.36 14.50
CA VAL A 48 -3.27 1.59 14.63
C VAL A 48 -3.87 0.78 15.78
N GLU A 49 -3.71 -0.54 15.80
CA GLU A 49 -4.38 -1.36 16.83
C GLU A 49 -3.80 -1.14 18.23
N LEU A 50 -2.47 -1.11 18.35
CA LEU A 50 -1.80 -0.96 19.65
C LEU A 50 -1.66 0.50 20.10
N ASN A 51 -1.42 1.43 19.16
CA ASN A 51 -1.14 2.83 19.48
C ASN A 51 -2.29 3.79 19.15
N HIS A 52 -3.45 3.28 18.71
CA HIS A 52 -4.62 4.08 18.35
C HIS A 52 -4.33 5.18 17.29
N GLY A 53 -3.36 4.94 16.42
CA GLY A 53 -3.04 5.84 15.32
C GLY A 53 -4.14 5.88 14.26
N TRP A 54 -4.23 7.01 13.56
CA TRP A 54 -5.23 7.23 12.50
C TRP A 54 -4.79 6.74 11.11
N GLY A 55 -3.54 6.28 11.01
CA GLY A 55 -2.91 5.84 9.78
C GLY A 55 -1.50 5.31 10.05
N PHE A 56 -0.86 4.81 9.01
CA PHE A 56 0.50 4.26 9.08
C PHE A 56 1.20 4.34 7.74
N THR A 57 2.53 4.28 7.74
CA THR A 57 3.34 4.33 6.51
C THR A 57 4.12 3.03 6.32
N VAL A 58 4.17 2.53 5.09
CA VAL A 58 4.92 1.34 4.69
C VAL A 58 5.94 1.70 3.62
N ARG A 59 7.19 1.29 3.84
CA ARG A 59 8.28 1.41 2.86
C ARG A 59 8.60 0.06 2.24
N HIS A 60 8.58 -0.02 0.91
CA HIS A 60 8.85 -1.26 0.19
C HIS A 60 9.31 -1.04 -1.24
N ARG A 61 10.46 -1.64 -1.62
CA ARG A 61 11.01 -1.56 -2.99
C ARG A 61 11.10 -0.14 -3.55
N GLY A 62 11.52 0.81 -2.71
CA GLY A 62 11.62 2.23 -3.08
C GLY A 62 10.29 2.99 -3.08
N PHE A 63 9.15 2.31 -2.92
CA PHE A 63 7.88 2.98 -2.65
C PHE A 63 7.75 3.35 -1.18
N VAL A 64 7.18 4.52 -0.91
CA VAL A 64 6.70 4.94 0.40
C VAL A 64 5.20 5.14 0.27
N ILE A 65 4.40 4.34 0.98
CA ILE A 65 2.93 4.37 0.90
C ILE A 65 2.36 4.68 2.28
N ARG A 66 1.54 5.73 2.36
CA ARG A 66 0.83 6.12 3.57
C ARG A 66 -0.62 5.68 3.49
N PHE A 67 -1.03 4.86 4.46
CA PHE A 67 -2.40 4.40 4.62
C PHE A 67 -3.10 5.25 5.67
N ASP A 68 -4.15 5.97 5.27
CA ASP A 68 -4.99 6.76 6.18
C ASP A 68 -6.41 6.19 6.23
N LEU A 69 -7.06 6.27 7.38
CA LEU A 69 -8.44 5.80 7.54
C LEU A 69 -9.38 6.69 6.72
N GLN A 70 -10.01 6.10 5.70
CA GLN A 70 -11.05 6.80 4.95
C GLN A 70 -12.35 6.74 5.75
N ASN A 71 -12.79 7.91 6.23
CA ASN A 71 -13.99 8.06 7.01
C ASN A 71 -15.21 7.94 6.08
N SER A 72 -15.58 6.71 5.69
CA SER A 72 -16.85 6.51 4.98
C SER A 72 -18.00 6.70 5.97
N THR A 73 -18.68 7.81 5.78
CA THR A 73 -19.91 8.22 6.45
C THR A 73 -20.89 7.05 6.56
N GLY A 74 -21.23 6.66 7.79
CA GLY A 74 -22.34 5.76 8.06
C GLY A 74 -21.93 4.44 8.73
N TYR A 75 -22.33 4.33 9.98
CA TYR A 75 -22.34 3.11 10.80
C TYR A 75 -22.84 1.90 10.01
N LYS A 76 -21.91 1.06 9.50
CA LYS A 76 -22.04 -0.38 9.16
C LYS A 76 -21.01 -0.87 8.12
N LEU A 77 -20.23 0.01 7.52
CA LEU A 77 -19.25 -0.39 6.49
C LEU A 77 -17.91 -0.86 7.08
N PRO A 78 -17.16 -1.74 6.37
CA PRO A 78 -15.80 -2.13 6.78
C PRO A 78 -14.89 -0.88 6.85
N ARG A 79 -13.95 -0.87 7.80
CA ARG A 79 -12.96 0.21 7.93
C ARG A 79 -12.03 0.14 6.73
N VAL A 80 -12.03 1.17 5.89
CA VAL A 80 -11.18 1.23 4.70
C VAL A 80 -10.00 2.16 4.98
N TYR A 81 -8.80 1.68 4.77
CA TYR A 81 -7.58 2.46 4.74
C TYR A 81 -7.16 2.66 3.29
N GLU A 82 -7.03 3.91 2.88
CA GLU A 82 -6.55 4.26 1.55
C GLU A 82 -5.07 4.59 1.59
N GLY A 83 -4.31 3.92 0.73
CA GLY A 83 -2.88 4.03 0.57
C GLY A 83 -2.54 5.03 -0.51
N HIS A 84 -1.81 6.09 -0.14
CA HIS A 84 -1.29 7.13 -1.01
C HIS A 84 0.22 6.95 -1.16
N VAL A 85 0.71 6.89 -2.39
CA VAL A 85 2.15 6.85 -2.68
C VAL A 85 2.74 8.23 -2.42
N LEU A 86 3.60 8.33 -1.41
CA LEU A 86 4.36 9.54 -1.09
C LEU A 86 5.65 9.64 -1.92
N GLU A 87 6.27 8.50 -2.22
CA GLU A 87 7.49 8.42 -3.03
C GLU A 87 7.44 7.16 -3.89
N GLU A 88 7.81 7.29 -5.16
CA GLU A 88 8.00 6.16 -6.09
C GLU A 88 9.49 5.84 -6.21
N PRO A 89 9.87 4.56 -6.47
CA PRO A 89 11.24 4.22 -6.75
C PRO A 89 11.71 5.06 -7.93
N LYS A 90 12.80 5.81 -7.74
CA LYS A 90 13.50 6.45 -8.85
C LYS A 90 13.85 5.33 -9.83
N THR A 91 13.23 5.32 -11.00
CA THR A 91 13.68 4.49 -12.11
C THR A 91 15.14 4.84 -12.30
N VAL A 92 16.04 3.90 -11.97
CA VAL A 92 17.42 3.99 -12.44
C VAL A 92 17.29 3.90 -13.95
N GLN A 93 17.27 5.05 -14.61
CA GLN A 93 17.39 5.14 -16.05
C GLN A 93 18.81 4.65 -16.34
N LEU A 94 18.94 3.34 -16.55
CA LEU A 94 20.10 2.74 -17.20
C LEU A 94 20.04 3.16 -18.68
N SER A 95 20.21 4.45 -18.93
CA SER A 95 20.63 4.90 -20.25
C SER A 95 22.09 4.51 -20.34
N LEU A 96 22.34 3.41 -21.05
CA LEU A 96 23.60 3.04 -21.65
C LEU A 96 24.49 4.27 -21.88
N LEU A 97 25.60 4.36 -21.14
CA LEU A 97 26.78 5.04 -21.65
C LEU A 97 27.41 4.12 -22.72
N GLU A 98 26.67 3.91 -23.82
CA GLU A 98 27.28 3.67 -25.10
C GLU A 98 27.69 5.04 -25.64
N VAL A 99 28.88 5.48 -25.27
CA VAL A 99 29.68 6.30 -26.17
C VAL A 99 31.03 5.60 -26.29
N THR A 100 31.04 4.57 -27.11
CA THR A 100 32.16 4.34 -28.02
C THR A 100 32.36 5.64 -28.80
N GLY A 101 33.44 6.35 -28.52
CA GLY A 101 33.69 7.66 -29.12
C GLY A 101 35.16 8.07 -29.00
N LEU A 102 35.97 7.43 -29.86
CA LEU A 102 37.31 7.79 -30.33
C LEU A 102 38.50 7.61 -29.36
#